data_AF-A0A5N7ZTD3-F1
#
_entry.id   AF-A0A5N7ZTD3-F1
#
_cell.length_a   1.000
_cell.length_b   1.000
_cell.length_c   1.000
_cell.angle_alpha   90.00
_cell.angle_beta   90.00
_cell.angle_gamma   90.00
#
_symmetry.space_group_name_H-M   'P 1'
#
loop_
_entity.id
_entity.type
_entity.pdbx_description
1 polymer ?
#
loop_
_entity_poly.entity_id
_entity_poly.type
_entity_poly.pdbx_seq_one_letter_code
_entity_poly.pdbx_strand_id
1 'polypeptide(L)'
;MKRVPRPKIETELGTEIQCSRCKDFWPADGEFFYTARGKLHPWCKACYLNDEKVIQKAERWKESLRAARAARNEGGVREVVPAHAGFVEERGTHG
;
A
#
# COMPACT_ATOMS: atom_id res chain seq x y z
N MET A 1 -26.98 15.18 12.71
CA MET A 1 -26.46 15.69 11.41
C MET A 1 -27.18 14.96 10.28
N LYS A 2 -27.97 15.66 9.45
CA LYS A 2 -28.70 15.05 8.33
C LYS A 2 -27.69 14.77 7.21
N ARG A 3 -27.63 13.53 6.68
CA ARG A 3 -26.74 13.20 5.55
C ARG A 3 -27.33 13.86 4.29
N VAL A 4 -26.66 14.88 3.78
CA VAL A 4 -27.07 15.53 2.53
C VAL A 4 -26.76 14.57 1.38
N PRO A 5 -27.73 14.22 0.53
CA PRO A 5 -27.48 13.38 -0.64
C PRO A 5 -26.52 14.10 -1.59
N ARG A 6 -25.55 13.36 -2.14
CA ARG A 6 -24.63 13.90 -3.14
C ARG A 6 -25.38 14.17 -4.44
N PRO A 7 -25.26 15.38 -5.02
CA PRO A 7 -25.82 15.64 -6.34
C PRO A 7 -25.07 14.81 -7.39
N LYS A 8 -25.87 14.26 -8.29
CA LYS A 8 -25.45 13.46 -9.44
C LYS A 8 -26.10 14.08 -10.68
N ILE A 9 -25.35 14.17 -11.76
CA ILE A 9 -25.83 14.63 -13.07
C ILE A 9 -25.67 13.49 -14.06
N GLU A 10 -26.62 13.37 -14.97
CA GLU A 10 -26.54 12.45 -16.10
C GLU A 10 -26.27 13.31 -17.34
N THR A 11 -25.11 13.11 -17.95
CA THR A 11 -24.71 13.76 -19.19
C THR A 11 -24.65 12.75 -20.32
N GLU A 12 -24.52 13.23 -21.54
CA GLU A 12 -24.36 12.40 -22.75
C GLU A 12 -23.12 11.46 -22.71
N LEU A 13 -22.17 11.74 -21.82
CA LEU A 13 -20.98 10.92 -21.58
C LEU A 13 -21.15 9.93 -20.41
N GLY A 14 -22.21 10.04 -19.61
CA GLY A 14 -22.51 9.14 -18.50
C GLY A 14 -22.96 9.83 -17.21
N THR A 15 -22.84 9.11 -16.08
CA THR A 15 -23.14 9.68 -14.76
C THR A 15 -21.92 10.40 -14.19
N GLU A 16 -22.10 11.63 -13.73
CA GLU A 16 -21.09 12.38 -13.00
C GLU A 16 -21.58 12.70 -11.59
N ILE A 17 -20.66 12.69 -10.62
CA ILE A 17 -20.97 12.87 -9.20
C ILE A 17 -20.13 14.01 -8.61
N GLN A 18 -20.75 14.81 -7.76
CA GLN A 18 -20.04 15.94 -7.14
C GLN A 18 -19.10 15.45 -6.03
N CYS A 19 -17.86 15.94 -6.02
CA CYS A 19 -16.95 15.78 -4.90
C CYS A 19 -17.35 16.66 -3.71
N SER A 20 -17.50 16.11 -2.51
CA SER A 20 -17.86 16.92 -1.33
C SER A 20 -16.76 17.90 -0.86
N ARG A 21 -15.53 17.80 -1.39
CA ARG A 21 -14.38 18.62 -0.99
C ARG A 21 -14.14 19.80 -1.93
N CYS A 22 -13.90 19.53 -3.23
CA CYS A 22 -13.70 20.59 -4.22
C CYS A 22 -15.01 21.11 -4.85
N LYS A 23 -16.12 20.38 -4.70
CA LYS A 23 -17.44 20.70 -5.28
C LYS A 23 -17.53 20.60 -6.81
N ASP A 24 -16.49 20.11 -7.46
CA ASP A 24 -16.52 19.74 -8.89
C ASP A 24 -17.27 18.44 -9.16
N PHE A 25 -17.84 18.34 -10.35
CA PHE A 25 -18.42 17.13 -10.89
C PHE A 25 -17.35 16.36 -11.65
N TRP A 26 -17.26 15.08 -11.36
CA TRP A 26 -16.37 14.16 -12.05
C TRP A 26 -17.15 12.90 -12.45
N PRO A 27 -16.77 12.26 -13.55
CA PRO A 27 -17.32 10.98 -13.96
C PRO A 27 -17.36 9.96 -12.82
N ALA A 28 -18.49 9.26 -12.67
CA ALA A 28 -18.79 8.36 -11.56
C ALA A 28 -18.12 6.98 -11.71
N ASP A 29 -16.88 6.96 -12.17
CA ASP A 29 -16.10 5.77 -12.44
C ASP A 29 -14.90 5.62 -11.50
N GLY A 30 -14.20 4.50 -11.69
CA GLY A 30 -13.02 4.12 -10.93
C GLY A 30 -11.77 4.93 -11.28
N GLU A 31 -11.78 5.80 -12.28
CA GLU A 31 -10.65 6.67 -12.61
C GLU A 31 -10.61 7.87 -11.66
N PHE A 32 -11.76 8.51 -11.43
CA PHE A 32 -11.86 9.72 -10.59
C PHE A 32 -12.21 9.46 -9.13
N PHE A 33 -12.83 8.32 -8.81
CA PHE A 33 -13.22 7.98 -7.44
C PHE A 33 -12.68 6.61 -7.02
N TYR A 34 -12.42 6.45 -5.72
CA TYR A 34 -12.18 5.14 -5.14
C TYR A 34 -13.50 4.38 -5.00
N THR A 35 -13.50 3.11 -5.37
CA THR A 35 -14.62 2.19 -5.17
C THR A 35 -14.33 1.25 -4.01
N ALA A 36 -15.27 1.14 -3.08
CA ALA A 36 -15.18 0.20 -1.97
C ALA A 36 -16.54 -0.44 -1.74
N ARG A 37 -16.60 -1.78 -1.77
CA ARG A 37 -17.83 -2.56 -1.57
C ARG A 37 -19.00 -2.10 -2.49
N GLY A 38 -18.68 -1.85 -3.76
CA GLY A 38 -19.66 -1.38 -4.76
C GLY A 38 -20.15 0.06 -4.56
N LYS A 39 -19.50 0.86 -3.69
CA LYS A 39 -19.85 2.26 -3.44
C LYS A 39 -18.70 3.18 -3.79
N LEU A 40 -19.02 4.32 -4.40
CA LEU A 40 -18.05 5.36 -4.73
C LEU A 40 -17.76 6.22 -3.50
N HIS A 41 -16.48 6.55 -3.30
CA HIS A 41 -16.04 7.43 -2.24
C HIS A 41 -16.63 8.84 -2.41
N PRO A 42 -16.96 9.58 -1.32
CA PRO A 42 -17.50 10.94 -1.39
C PRO A 42 -16.54 11.97 -2.00
N TRP A 43 -15.24 11.69 -1.95
CA TRP A 43 -14.18 12.57 -2.45
C TRP A 43 -13.52 12.00 -3.69
N CYS A 44 -13.18 12.87 -4.65
CA CYS A 44 -12.37 12.46 -5.80
C CYS A 44 -10.97 12.04 -5.32
N LYS A 45 -10.27 11.25 -6.12
CA LYS A 45 -8.93 10.74 -5.77
C LYS A 45 -7.94 11.85 -5.47
N ALA A 46 -7.97 12.95 -6.22
CA ALA A 46 -7.10 14.10 -5.99
C ALA A 46 -7.30 14.69 -4.57
N CYS A 47 -8.55 14.98 -4.20
CA CYS A 47 -8.86 15.45 -2.84
C CYS A 47 -8.55 14.41 -1.77
N TYR A 48 -8.75 13.12 -2.06
CA TYR A 48 -8.44 12.05 -1.11
C TYR A 48 -6.93 11.95 -0.83
N LEU A 49 -6.10 12.00 -1.88
CA LEU A 49 -4.64 11.92 -1.76
C LEU A 49 -4.02 13.18 -1.14
N ASN A 50 -4.66 14.33 -1.29
CA ASN A 50 -4.20 15.59 -0.70
C ASN A 50 -4.68 15.78 0.75
N ASP A 51 -5.50 14.88 1.30
CA ASP A 51 -5.96 14.98 2.68
C ASP A 51 -4.84 14.59 3.65
N GLU A 52 -4.52 15.50 4.58
CA GLU A 52 -3.43 15.32 5.55
C GLU A 52 -3.56 14.02 6.35
N LYS A 53 -4.78 13.64 6.74
CA LYS A 53 -5.00 12.43 7.55
C LYS A 53 -4.74 11.18 6.72
N VAL A 54 -5.10 11.21 5.44
CA VAL A 54 -4.79 10.13 4.49
C VAL A 54 -3.28 10.01 4.30
N ILE A 55 -2.59 11.14 4.12
CA ILE A 55 -1.12 11.19 3.98
C ILE A 55 -0.44 10.64 5.23
N GLN A 56 -0.77 11.15 6.42
CA GLN A 56 -0.20 10.69 7.70
C GLN A 56 -0.42 9.19 7.93
N LYS A 57 -1.62 8.69 7.62
CA LYS A 57 -1.93 7.26 7.73
C LYS A 57 -1.08 6.42 6.76
N ALA A 58 -0.90 6.90 5.52
CA ALA A 58 -0.08 6.23 4.53
C ALA A 58 1.40 6.18 4.96
N GLU A 59 1.93 7.28 5.50
CA GLU A 59 3.31 7.34 6.02
C GLU A 59 3.51 6.38 7.20
N ARG A 60 2.59 6.37 8.18
CA ARG A 60 2.62 5.42 9.29
C ARG A 60 2.62 3.95 8.81
N TRP A 61 1.82 3.64 7.80
CA TRP A 61 1.78 2.31 7.21
C TRP A 61 3.11 1.95 6.51
N LYS A 62 3.69 2.88 5.75
CA LYS A 62 5.01 2.71 5.12
C LYS A 62 6.11 2.48 6.16
N GLU A 63 6.10 3.22 7.26
CA GLU A 63 7.05 3.04 8.36
C GLU A 63 6.92 1.66 9.00
N SER A 64 5.68 1.24 9.31
CA SER A 64 5.42 -0.11 9.83
C SER A 64 5.90 -1.21 8.88
N LEU A 65 5.71 -1.04 7.57
CA LEU A 65 6.23 -1.97 6.58
C LEU A 65 7.76 -1.98 6.52
N ARG A 66 8.41 -0.81 6.63
CA ARG A 66 9.87 -0.69 6.69
C ARG A 66 10.42 -1.41 7.92
N ALA A 67 9.84 -1.19 9.10
CA ALA A 67 10.22 -1.86 10.33
C ALA A 67 10.04 -3.39 10.23
N ALA A 68 8.89 -3.85 9.70
CA ALA A 68 8.64 -5.26 9.47
C ALA A 68 9.60 -5.90 8.44
N ARG A 69 10.09 -5.12 7.47
CA ARG A 69 11.12 -5.59 6.52
C ARG A 69 12.51 -5.63 7.17
N ALA A 70 12.87 -4.66 7.99
CA ALA A 70 14.12 -4.63 8.74
C ALA A 70 14.23 -5.83 9.69
N ALA A 71 13.19 -6.07 10.51
CA ALA A 71 13.16 -7.20 11.44
C ALA A 71 13.30 -8.57 10.74
N ARG A 72 12.75 -8.71 9.52
CA ARG A 72 12.94 -9.92 8.69
C ARG A 72 14.36 -10.07 8.17
N ASN A 73 15.02 -8.95 7.85
CA ASN A 73 16.41 -8.96 7.38
C ASN A 73 17.39 -9.24 8.54
N GLU A 74 17.11 -8.73 9.73
CA GLU A 74 17.91 -8.94 10.94
C GLU A 74 17.74 -10.34 11.54
N GLY A 75 16.57 -10.98 11.35
CA GLY A 75 16.34 -12.39 11.68
C GLY A 75 16.91 -13.41 10.68
N GLY A 76 17.60 -12.93 9.63
CA GLY A 76 18.18 -13.76 8.57
C GLY A 76 19.65 -14.08 8.79
N VAL A 77 20.02 -14.68 9.94
CA VAL A 77 21.26 -15.46 9.98
C VAL A 77 21.00 -16.69 9.12
N ARG A 78 21.45 -16.66 7.86
CA ARG A 78 21.81 -17.91 7.20
C ARG A 78 23.01 -18.39 8.01
N GLU A 79 22.77 -19.32 8.92
CA GLU A 79 23.83 -20.20 9.40
C GLU A 79 24.42 -20.83 8.14
N VAL A 80 25.55 -20.27 7.70
CA VAL A 80 26.37 -20.87 6.66
C VAL A 80 26.95 -22.11 7.31
N VAL A 81 26.26 -23.24 7.16
CA VAL A 81 26.81 -24.55 7.44
C VAL A 81 28.15 -24.61 6.71
N PRO A 82 29.29 -24.76 7.40
CA PRO A 82 30.58 -24.81 6.72
C PRO A 82 30.61 -26.09 5.89
N ALA A 83 30.50 -25.93 4.57
CA ALA A 83 30.79 -26.98 3.61
C ALA A 83 32.32 -27.16 3.53
N HIS A 84 32.92 -27.75 4.56
CA HIS A 84 34.13 -28.56 4.42
C HIS A 84 34.23 -29.55 5.58
N ALA A 85 33.42 -30.62 5.54
CA ALA A 85 33.90 -31.88 6.09
C ALA A 85 34.97 -32.41 5.12
N GLY A 86 36.14 -31.76 5.12
CA GLY A 86 37.33 -32.19 4.41
C GLY A 86 38.00 -33.29 5.21
N PHE A 87 37.57 -34.52 4.94
CA PHE A 87 38.30 -35.78 5.05
C PHE A 87 39.70 -35.69 5.67
N VAL A 88 39.85 -36.34 6.83
CA VAL A 88 41.14 -36.67 7.46
C VAL A 88 41.97 -37.53 6.51
N GLU A 89 43.23 -37.14 6.26
CA GLU A 89 44.22 -38.09 5.73
C GLU A 89 45.51 -37.91 6.53
N GLU A 90 45.65 -38.74 7.56
CA GLU A 90 46.86 -38.90 8.34
C GLU A 90 47.96 -39.49 7.44
N ARG A 91 49.00 -38.70 7.15
CA ARG A 91 50.27 -39.24 6.68
C ARG A 91 51.37 -38.89 7.67
N GLY A 92 51.46 -39.73 8.70
CA GLY A 92 52.71 -40.01 9.39
C GLY A 92 53.29 -41.32 8.87
N THR A 93 54.55 -41.30 8.43
CA THR A 93 55.56 -42.27 8.88
C THR A 93 56.94 -41.72 8.54
N HIS A 94 57.73 -41.60 9.60
CA HIS A 94 59.19 -41.51 9.56
C HIS A 94 59.79 -42.77 8.92
N GLY A 95 60.92 -42.59 8.25
CA GLY A 95 61.86 -43.62 7.83
C GLY A 95 63.19 -42.97 7.52
#